data_AF-A0A5S4YBK6-F1
#
_entry.id   AF-A0A5S4YBK6-F1
#
_cell.length_a   1.000
_cell.length_b   1.000
_cell.length_c   1.000
_cell.angle_alpha   90.00
_cell.angle_beta   90.00
_cell.angle_gamma   90.00
#
_symmetry.space_group_name_H-M   'P 1'
#
loop_
_entity.id
_entity.type
_entity.pdbx_description
1 polymer ?
#
loop_
_entity_poly.entity_id
_entity_poly.type
_entity_poly.pdbx_seq_one_letter_code
_entity_poly.pdbx_strand_id
1 'polypeptide(L)'
;MDLYFSPLACSMATRVALYEAGAKANYLEVNPPTKTVLNDGSDFRTVNPIGLVPTLRTDEGVVLTENAAILQYVADLFPQSGIGTRPGIDRTRLHQWLCFIGTELHKGLFVPVLDRKAPQEAKTYVLEKNLSRLDYLDNYLKGRDFLLDHFSVADAYLVTVINWTMATPPIELAKWPNVKAYHDRLRQRPSIARAIAEEFELYKAEQARKKAAA
;
A
#
# COMPACT_ATOMS: atom_id res chain seq x y z
N MET A 1 15.81 -2.23 -10.48
CA MET A 1 14.35 -2.27 -10.78
C MET A 1 13.74 -0.88 -10.66
N ASP A 2 12.64 -0.63 -11.36
CA ASP A 2 11.90 0.64 -11.32
C ASP A 2 10.52 0.45 -10.69
N LEU A 3 10.22 1.21 -9.64
CA LEU A 3 8.91 1.28 -9.02
C LEU A 3 8.16 2.54 -9.51
N TYR A 4 7.11 2.32 -10.28
CA TYR A 4 6.15 3.37 -10.64
C TYR A 4 5.16 3.55 -9.49
N PHE A 5 5.08 4.77 -8.97
CA PHE A 5 4.33 5.07 -7.74
C PHE A 5 3.59 6.40 -7.83
N SER A 6 2.63 6.60 -6.94
CA SER A 6 2.03 7.90 -6.63
C SER A 6 2.24 8.18 -5.14
N PRO A 7 2.55 9.41 -4.70
CA PRO A 7 2.79 9.69 -3.30
C PRO A 7 1.61 9.28 -2.40
N LEU A 8 1.90 8.59 -1.31
CA LEU A 8 0.96 8.06 -0.32
C LEU A 8 -0.07 7.05 -0.87
N ALA A 9 0.11 6.59 -2.11
CA ALA A 9 -0.72 5.53 -2.68
C ALA A 9 -0.26 4.15 -2.19
N CYS A 10 -0.98 3.10 -2.63
CA CYS A 10 -0.70 1.73 -2.20
C CYS A 10 0.69 1.23 -2.61
N SER A 11 1.34 1.89 -3.57
CA SER A 11 2.73 1.66 -3.96
C SER A 11 3.74 1.88 -2.83
N MET A 12 3.38 2.64 -1.79
CA MET A 12 4.21 2.79 -0.59
C MET A 12 4.53 1.44 0.06
N ALA A 13 3.64 0.46 -0.02
CA ALA A 13 3.88 -0.90 0.48
C ALA A 13 5.10 -1.55 -0.20
N THR A 14 5.23 -1.38 -1.52
CA THR A 14 6.39 -1.88 -2.28
C THR A 14 7.66 -1.12 -1.91
N ARG A 15 7.59 0.21 -1.73
CA ARG A 15 8.73 1.01 -1.24
C ARG A 15 9.22 0.50 0.13
N VAL A 16 8.30 0.25 1.06
CA VAL A 16 8.64 -0.29 2.39
C VAL A 16 9.31 -1.67 2.26
N ALA A 17 8.76 -2.57 1.44
CA ALA A 17 9.35 -3.90 1.22
C ALA A 17 10.77 -3.81 0.66
N LEU A 18 11.02 -2.89 -0.29
CA LEU A 18 12.36 -2.66 -0.84
C LEU A 18 13.33 -2.08 0.20
N TYR A 19 12.86 -1.20 1.09
CA TYR A 19 13.67 -0.68 2.19
C TYR A 19 14.05 -1.75 3.21
N GLU A 20 13.10 -2.62 3.58
CA GLU A 20 13.37 -3.77 4.45
C GLU A 20 14.36 -4.75 3.82
N ALA A 21 14.26 -4.95 2.51
CA ALA A 21 15.18 -5.80 1.76
C ALA A 21 16.58 -5.19 1.58
N GLY A 22 16.79 -3.91 1.94
CA GLY A 22 18.02 -3.19 1.59
C GLY A 22 18.22 -3.04 0.08
N ALA A 23 17.14 -3.16 -0.70
CA ALA A 23 17.18 -3.17 -2.15
C ALA A 23 17.27 -1.76 -2.71
N LYS A 24 18.02 -1.61 -3.81
CA LYS A 24 18.04 -0.36 -4.59
C LYS A 24 16.96 -0.42 -5.67
N ALA A 25 16.20 0.66 -5.78
CA ALA A 25 15.20 0.83 -6.84
C ALA A 25 15.15 2.30 -7.28
N ASN A 26 14.78 2.51 -8.54
CA ASN A 26 14.40 3.83 -9.01
C ASN A 26 12.93 4.06 -8.70
N TYR A 27 12.58 5.25 -8.23
CA TYR A 27 11.22 5.63 -7.87
C TYR A 27 10.70 6.61 -8.91
N LEU A 28 9.79 6.16 -9.76
CA LEU A 28 9.25 6.92 -10.89
C LEU A 28 7.83 7.42 -10.54
N GLU A 29 7.70 8.72 -10.28
CA GLU A 29 6.41 9.29 -9.88
C GLU A 29 5.47 9.37 -11.09
N VAL A 30 4.25 8.88 -10.93
CA VAL A 30 3.18 8.94 -11.94
C VAL A 30 2.12 9.92 -11.50
N ASN A 31 1.83 10.91 -12.34
CA ASN A 31 0.70 11.82 -12.16
C ASN A 31 -0.63 11.05 -12.32
N PRO A 32 -1.47 10.89 -11.28
CA PRO A 32 -2.63 10.00 -11.39
C PRO A 32 -3.72 10.49 -12.37
N PRO A 33 -4.04 11.80 -12.46
CA PRO A 33 -4.94 12.32 -13.49
C PRO A 33 -4.48 12.09 -14.94
N THR A 34 -3.24 12.45 -15.28
CA THR A 34 -2.77 12.43 -16.68
C THR A 34 -2.14 11.09 -17.07
N LYS A 35 -1.70 10.31 -16.09
CA LYS A 35 -0.82 9.13 -16.23
C LYS A 35 0.52 9.46 -16.87
N THR A 36 1.04 10.65 -16.63
CA THR A 36 2.38 11.03 -17.08
C THR A 36 3.43 10.60 -16.05
N VAL A 37 4.53 10.00 -16.49
CA VAL A 37 5.72 9.77 -15.64
C VAL A 37 6.47 11.08 -15.50
N LEU A 38 6.66 11.58 -14.28
CA LEU A 38 7.22 12.91 -14.05
C LEU A 38 8.69 13.04 -14.43
N ASN A 39 9.43 11.93 -14.39
CA ASN A 39 10.87 11.92 -14.68
C ASN A 39 11.18 12.25 -16.16
N ASP A 40 10.33 11.82 -17.08
CA ASP A 40 10.61 11.89 -18.53
C ASP A 40 9.43 12.38 -19.39
N GLY A 41 8.25 12.59 -18.80
CA GLY A 41 7.06 13.05 -19.51
C GLY A 41 6.34 11.96 -20.32
N SER A 42 6.77 10.70 -20.23
CA SER A 42 6.16 9.59 -20.98
C SER A 42 4.75 9.23 -20.49
N ASP A 43 3.94 8.62 -21.36
CA ASP A 43 2.64 8.05 -20.98
C ASP A 43 2.86 6.71 -20.26
N PHE A 44 2.53 6.67 -18.98
CA PHE A 44 2.62 5.48 -18.13
C PHE A 44 1.78 4.32 -18.66
N ARG A 45 0.75 4.56 -19.48
CA ARG A 45 -0.05 3.49 -20.09
C ARG A 45 0.72 2.63 -21.07
N THR A 46 1.85 3.13 -21.59
CA THR A 46 2.78 2.32 -22.39
C THR A 46 3.47 1.23 -21.56
N VAL A 47 3.57 1.42 -20.23
CA VAL A 47 4.13 0.45 -19.28
C VAL A 47 3.02 -0.42 -18.68
N ASN A 48 1.95 0.21 -18.18
CA ASN A 48 0.79 -0.49 -17.64
C ASN A 48 -0.51 0.06 -18.25
N PRO A 49 -1.15 -0.67 -19.20
CA PRO A 49 -2.36 -0.23 -19.86
C PRO A 49 -3.54 0.08 -18.93
N ILE A 50 -3.59 -0.53 -17.74
CA ILE A 50 -4.61 -0.26 -16.70
C ILE A 50 -4.36 1.11 -16.03
N GLY A 51 -3.12 1.60 -16.06
CA GLY A 51 -2.74 2.93 -15.55
C GLY A 51 -2.79 3.04 -14.02
N LEU A 52 -2.56 1.92 -13.31
CA LEU A 52 -2.57 1.86 -11.85
C LEU A 52 -1.19 1.60 -11.28
N VAL A 53 -0.93 2.23 -10.14
CA VAL A 53 0.25 1.97 -9.30
C VAL A 53 -0.14 1.03 -8.14
N PRO A 54 0.82 0.27 -7.57
CA PRO A 54 2.19 0.13 -8.04
C PRO A 54 2.28 -0.62 -9.38
N THR A 55 3.36 -0.33 -10.09
CA THR A 55 3.87 -1.19 -11.17
C THR A 55 5.37 -1.30 -10.98
N LEU A 56 5.90 -2.51 -11.01
CA LEU A 56 7.33 -2.77 -10.86
C LEU A 56 7.88 -3.28 -12.18
N ARG A 57 8.92 -2.63 -12.71
CA ARG A 57 9.70 -3.14 -13.83
C ARG A 57 10.98 -3.76 -13.28
N THR A 58 11.20 -5.05 -13.52
CA THR A 58 12.41 -5.77 -13.11
C THR A 58 13.62 -5.30 -13.90
N ASP A 59 14.83 -5.70 -13.49
CA ASP A 59 16.05 -5.35 -14.21
C ASP A 59 16.13 -6.00 -15.61
N GLU A 60 15.43 -7.12 -15.80
CA GLU A 60 15.24 -7.80 -17.09
C GLU A 60 14.14 -7.16 -17.96
N GLY A 61 13.48 -6.11 -17.46
CA GLY A 61 12.43 -5.40 -18.17
C GLY A 61 11.03 -6.02 -18.03
N VAL A 62 10.86 -7.08 -17.23
CA VAL A 62 9.53 -7.66 -16.96
C VAL A 62 8.69 -6.68 -16.16
N VAL A 63 7.45 -6.45 -16.59
CA VAL A 63 6.51 -5.57 -15.88
C VAL A 63 5.57 -6.40 -15.02
N LEU A 64 5.55 -6.12 -13.72
CA LEU A 64 4.66 -6.72 -12.74
C LEU A 64 3.66 -5.67 -12.25
N THR A 65 2.40 -6.08 -12.18
CA THR A 65 1.28 -5.32 -11.62
C THR A 65 0.70 -6.07 -10.42
N GLU A 66 -0.23 -5.43 -9.69
CA GLU A 66 -0.87 -5.95 -8.49
C GLU A 66 0.06 -6.03 -7.26
N ASN A 67 -0.35 -5.38 -6.16
CA ASN A 67 0.43 -5.38 -4.92
C ASN A 67 0.76 -6.79 -4.42
N ALA A 68 -0.21 -7.72 -4.44
CA ALA A 68 0.01 -9.08 -3.94
C ALA A 68 1.13 -9.80 -4.70
N ALA A 69 1.17 -9.66 -6.03
CA ALA A 69 2.20 -10.28 -6.87
C ALA A 69 3.56 -9.57 -6.71
N ILE A 70 3.57 -8.24 -6.77
CA ILE A 70 4.80 -7.44 -6.63
C ILE A 70 5.46 -7.66 -5.27
N LEU A 71 4.69 -7.64 -4.19
CA LEU A 71 5.20 -7.82 -2.83
C LEU A 71 5.77 -9.23 -2.62
N GLN A 72 5.10 -10.26 -3.14
CA GLN A 72 5.62 -11.62 -3.11
C GLN A 72 6.92 -11.74 -3.92
N TYR A 73 6.98 -11.12 -5.10
CA TYR A 73 8.18 -11.10 -5.93
C TYR A 73 9.36 -10.43 -5.22
N VAL A 74 9.16 -9.27 -4.58
CA VAL A 74 10.21 -8.59 -3.80
C VAL A 74 10.69 -9.47 -2.65
N ALA A 75 9.77 -10.12 -1.93
CA ALA A 75 10.12 -11.03 -0.84
C ALA A 75 10.93 -12.25 -1.31
N ASP A 76 10.58 -12.82 -2.47
CA ASP A 76 11.27 -13.98 -3.06
C ASP A 76 12.62 -13.60 -3.67
N LEU A 77 12.77 -12.36 -4.17
CA LEU A 77 14.02 -11.84 -4.70
C LEU A 77 15.06 -11.57 -3.59
N PHE A 78 14.60 -11.22 -2.39
CA PHE A 78 15.47 -10.90 -1.24
C PHE A 78 15.15 -11.79 -0.02
N PRO A 79 15.31 -13.12 -0.11
CA PRO A 79 14.88 -14.04 0.95
C PRO A 79 15.64 -13.82 2.27
N GLN A 80 16.86 -13.30 2.20
CA GLN A 80 17.72 -13.01 3.37
C GLN A 80 17.14 -11.91 4.28
N SER A 81 16.25 -11.06 3.75
CA SER A 81 15.58 -9.99 4.50
C SER A 81 14.53 -10.51 5.48
N GLY A 82 14.04 -11.75 5.29
CA GLY A 82 13.02 -12.35 6.15
C GLY A 82 11.61 -11.80 5.96
N ILE A 83 11.35 -10.89 5.00
CA ILE A 83 10.01 -10.30 4.79
C ILE A 83 9.02 -11.22 4.04
N GLY A 84 9.48 -12.38 3.59
CA GLY A 84 8.69 -13.41 2.93
C GLY A 84 8.37 -14.60 3.83
N THR A 85 7.95 -15.69 3.21
CA THR A 85 7.69 -16.96 3.89
C THR A 85 8.30 -18.13 3.12
N ARG A 86 8.59 -19.20 3.85
CA ARG A 86 9.01 -20.47 3.25
C ARG A 86 7.85 -21.08 2.45
N PRO A 87 8.14 -21.91 1.43
CA PRO A 87 7.11 -22.66 0.72
C PRO A 87 6.22 -23.49 1.68
N GLY A 88 4.96 -23.70 1.30
CA GLY A 88 3.98 -24.44 2.08
C GLY A 88 2.91 -23.54 2.70
N ILE A 89 2.39 -23.95 3.87
CA ILE A 89 1.21 -23.30 4.48
C ILE A 89 1.47 -21.83 4.85
N ASP A 90 2.70 -21.47 5.21
CA ASP A 90 3.03 -20.08 5.58
C ASP A 90 2.97 -19.16 4.35
N ARG A 91 3.35 -19.65 3.17
CA ARG A 91 3.14 -18.93 1.90
C ARG A 91 1.66 -18.77 1.59
N THR A 92 0.85 -19.80 1.80
CA THR A 92 -0.60 -19.69 1.62
C THR A 92 -1.23 -18.68 2.59
N ARG A 93 -0.77 -18.63 3.85
CA ARG A 93 -1.22 -17.63 4.84
C ARG A 93 -0.78 -16.21 4.47
N LEU A 94 0.45 -16.04 3.99
CA LEU A 94 0.92 -14.76 3.46
C LEU A 94 0.03 -14.29 2.31
N HIS A 95 -0.23 -15.17 1.33
CA HIS A 95 -1.13 -14.87 0.22
C HIS A 95 -2.56 -14.54 0.70
N GLN A 96 -3.08 -15.26 1.69
CA GLN A 96 -4.39 -14.99 2.27
C GLN A 96 -4.47 -13.55 2.80
N TRP A 97 -3.45 -13.09 3.51
CA TRP A 97 -3.39 -11.71 4.00
C TRP A 97 -3.24 -10.70 2.87
N LEU A 98 -2.34 -10.93 1.91
CA LEU A 98 -2.17 -10.04 0.76
C LEU A 98 -3.48 -9.89 -0.04
N CYS A 99 -4.23 -10.99 -0.23
CA CYS A 99 -5.54 -10.99 -0.86
C CYS A 99 -6.56 -10.24 -0.01
N PHE A 100 -6.69 -10.55 1.28
CA PHE A 100 -7.63 -9.86 2.19
C PHE A 100 -7.40 -8.34 2.20
N ILE A 101 -6.13 -7.91 2.32
CA ILE A 101 -5.79 -6.49 2.30
C ILE A 101 -6.15 -5.88 0.94
N GLY A 102 -5.84 -6.56 -0.17
CA GLY A 102 -6.14 -6.09 -1.51
C GLY A 102 -7.64 -5.97 -1.79
N THR A 103 -8.41 -7.00 -1.49
CA THR A 103 -9.83 -7.08 -1.88
C THR A 103 -10.75 -6.45 -0.85
N GLU A 104 -10.58 -6.74 0.43
CA GLU A 104 -11.53 -6.35 1.46
C GLU A 104 -11.27 -4.94 1.99
N LEU A 105 -10.00 -4.58 2.22
CA LEU A 105 -9.64 -3.28 2.77
C LEU A 105 -9.34 -2.25 1.69
N HIS A 106 -8.34 -2.50 0.84
CA HIS A 106 -7.89 -1.55 -0.16
C HIS A 106 -9.01 -1.26 -1.18
N LYS A 107 -9.48 -2.28 -1.91
CA LYS A 107 -10.52 -2.09 -2.94
C LYS A 107 -11.93 -2.04 -2.38
N GLY A 108 -12.23 -2.85 -1.36
CA GLY A 108 -13.57 -2.95 -0.78
C GLY A 108 -13.96 -1.75 0.09
N LEU A 109 -13.03 -1.21 0.88
CA LEU A 109 -13.33 -0.17 1.86
C LEU A 109 -12.74 1.19 1.45
N PHE A 110 -11.42 1.29 1.35
CA PHE A 110 -10.78 2.61 1.28
C PHE A 110 -10.90 3.29 -0.08
N VAL A 111 -10.69 2.58 -1.19
CA VAL A 111 -10.75 3.19 -2.54
C VAL A 111 -12.08 3.90 -2.83
N PRO A 112 -13.26 3.27 -2.60
CA PRO A 112 -14.53 3.95 -2.83
C PRO A 112 -14.75 5.14 -1.91
N VAL A 113 -14.31 5.06 -0.65
CA VAL A 113 -14.52 6.14 0.33
C VAL A 113 -13.61 7.34 0.04
N LEU A 114 -12.38 7.08 -0.41
CA LEU A 114 -11.40 8.11 -0.81
C LEU A 114 -11.70 8.74 -2.17
N ASP A 115 -12.51 8.09 -3.01
CA ASP A 115 -12.86 8.66 -4.31
C ASP A 115 -13.66 9.97 -4.14
N ARG A 116 -13.08 11.08 -4.56
CA ARG A 116 -13.69 12.41 -4.48
C ARG A 116 -14.90 12.58 -5.40
N LYS A 117 -15.05 11.71 -6.40
CA LYS A 117 -16.16 11.69 -7.35
C LYS A 117 -17.30 10.78 -6.93
N ALA A 118 -17.08 9.89 -5.95
CA ALA A 118 -18.12 8.99 -5.48
C ALA A 118 -19.21 9.77 -4.71
N PRO A 119 -20.51 9.53 -5.00
CA PRO A 119 -21.62 10.11 -4.24
C PRO A 119 -21.56 9.75 -2.76
N GLN A 120 -22.09 10.61 -1.90
CA GLN A 120 -22.03 10.41 -0.45
C GLN A 120 -22.78 9.14 -0.02
N GLU A 121 -23.91 8.82 -0.65
CA GLU A 121 -24.71 7.63 -0.40
C GLU A 121 -23.91 6.36 -0.71
N ALA A 122 -23.13 6.37 -1.78
CA ALA A 122 -22.26 5.25 -2.15
C ALA A 122 -21.16 5.03 -1.11
N LYS A 123 -20.58 6.11 -0.56
CA LYS A 123 -19.60 6.04 0.52
C LYS A 123 -20.21 5.49 1.80
N THR A 124 -21.40 5.96 2.17
CA THR A 124 -22.13 5.46 3.35
C THR A 124 -22.43 3.97 3.22
N TYR A 125 -22.95 3.53 2.07
CA TYR A 125 -23.20 2.11 1.80
C TYR A 125 -21.94 1.25 1.94
N VAL A 126 -20.81 1.71 1.39
CA VAL A 126 -19.52 1.02 1.51
C VAL A 126 -19.06 0.91 2.95
N LEU A 127 -19.16 2.00 3.73
CA LEU A 127 -18.81 2.00 5.15
C LEU A 127 -19.67 1.00 5.93
N GLU A 128 -20.99 1.09 5.82
CA GLU A 128 -21.92 0.17 6.52
C GLU A 128 -21.65 -1.30 6.18
N LYS A 129 -21.34 -1.59 4.91
CA LYS A 129 -21.09 -2.95 4.45
C LYS A 129 -19.74 -3.50 4.89
N ASN A 130 -18.70 -2.67 4.94
CA ASN A 130 -17.31 -3.14 4.98
C ASN A 130 -16.55 -2.80 6.26
N LEU A 131 -17.08 -1.98 7.18
CA LEU A 131 -16.42 -1.71 8.45
C LEU A 131 -16.20 -2.97 9.32
N SER A 132 -17.05 -4.00 9.17
CA SER A 132 -16.88 -5.30 9.85
C SER A 132 -15.56 -6.02 9.54
N ARG A 133 -14.85 -5.64 8.46
CA ARG A 133 -13.51 -6.15 8.15
C ARG A 133 -12.49 -5.64 9.16
N LEU A 134 -12.67 -4.43 9.68
CA LEU A 134 -11.84 -3.89 10.74
C LEU A 134 -12.16 -4.55 12.08
N ASP A 135 -13.41 -4.96 12.35
CA ASP A 135 -13.75 -5.77 13.54
C ASP A 135 -13.02 -7.13 13.50
N TYR A 136 -13.05 -7.79 12.35
CA TYR A 136 -12.31 -9.04 12.13
C TYR A 136 -10.80 -8.84 12.34
N LEU A 137 -10.23 -7.80 11.75
CA LEU A 137 -8.80 -7.51 11.85
C LEU A 137 -8.39 -7.16 13.29
N ASP A 138 -9.20 -6.38 14.00
CA ASP A 138 -8.95 -6.00 15.39
C ASP A 138 -8.92 -7.21 16.30
N ASN A 139 -9.90 -8.10 16.16
CA ASN A 139 -9.92 -9.35 16.92
C ASN A 139 -8.72 -10.25 16.55
N TYR A 140 -8.34 -10.32 15.28
CA TYR A 140 -7.18 -11.10 14.86
C TYR A 140 -5.88 -10.58 15.47
N LEU A 141 -5.69 -9.26 15.52
CA LEU A 141 -4.49 -8.60 16.01
C LEU A 141 -4.38 -8.57 17.55
N LYS A 142 -5.39 -9.05 18.27
CA LYS A 142 -5.34 -9.16 19.73
C LYS A 142 -4.15 -10.02 20.17
N GLY A 143 -3.19 -9.39 20.85
CA GLY A 143 -1.97 -10.04 21.33
C GLY A 143 -0.95 -10.39 20.23
N ARG A 144 -1.08 -9.79 19.04
CA ARG A 144 -0.15 -10.00 17.91
C ARG A 144 0.65 -8.76 17.58
N ASP A 145 1.91 -8.97 17.25
CA ASP A 145 2.77 -7.91 16.76
C ASP A 145 2.68 -7.70 15.24
N PHE A 146 2.48 -8.80 14.50
CA PHE A 146 2.42 -8.86 13.04
C PHE A 146 1.24 -9.72 12.56
N LEU A 147 0.94 -9.67 11.26
CA LEU A 147 -0.07 -10.54 10.62
C LEU A 147 0.36 -12.00 10.56
N LEU A 148 1.66 -12.25 10.54
CA LEU A 148 2.27 -13.57 10.70
C LEU A 148 3.07 -13.60 12.02
N ASP A 149 3.89 -14.62 12.21
CA ASP A 149 4.75 -14.72 13.40
C ASP A 149 5.94 -13.73 13.35
N HIS A 150 6.19 -13.12 12.19
CA HIS A 150 7.22 -12.12 11.94
C HIS A 150 6.71 -11.01 11.02
N PHE A 151 7.44 -9.90 10.95
CA PHE A 151 7.14 -8.83 10.00
C PHE A 151 7.29 -9.33 8.56
N SER A 152 6.27 -9.09 7.74
CA SER A 152 6.23 -9.54 6.36
C SER A 152 5.79 -8.44 5.40
N VAL A 153 5.85 -8.72 4.11
CA VAL A 153 5.29 -7.84 3.08
C VAL A 153 3.78 -7.61 3.22
N ALA A 154 3.04 -8.51 3.90
CA ALA A 154 1.64 -8.25 4.23
C ALA A 154 1.48 -7.11 5.25
N ASP A 155 2.39 -6.99 6.21
CA ASP A 155 2.37 -5.89 7.19
C ASP A 155 2.70 -4.55 6.52
N ALA A 156 3.67 -4.54 5.61
CA ALA A 156 3.98 -3.37 4.78
C ALA A 156 2.74 -2.88 3.99
N TYR A 157 1.95 -3.82 3.46
CA TYR A 157 0.72 -3.49 2.74
C TYR A 157 -0.40 -3.03 3.66
N LEU A 158 -0.62 -3.72 4.78
CA LEU A 158 -1.69 -3.38 5.71
C LEU A 158 -1.46 -1.99 6.31
N VAL A 159 -0.24 -1.68 6.78
CA VAL A 159 0.06 -0.35 7.34
C VAL A 159 -0.15 0.74 6.30
N THR A 160 0.26 0.51 5.06
CA THR A 160 0.01 1.46 3.96
C THR A 160 -1.47 1.76 3.78
N VAL A 161 -2.33 0.73 3.81
CA VAL A 161 -3.78 0.87 3.65
C VAL A 161 -4.43 1.49 4.89
N ILE A 162 -4.03 1.10 6.11
CA ILE A 162 -4.56 1.67 7.36
C ILE A 162 -4.14 3.14 7.53
N ASN A 163 -2.99 3.55 7.00
CA ASN A 163 -2.54 4.94 7.02
C ASN A 163 -3.50 5.88 6.28
N TRP A 164 -4.34 5.35 5.38
CA TRP A 164 -5.37 6.14 4.69
C TRP A 164 -6.56 6.57 5.55
N THR A 165 -6.68 6.05 6.77
CA THR A 165 -7.62 6.59 7.77
C THR A 165 -7.37 8.07 8.05
N MET A 166 -6.12 8.55 7.90
CA MET A 166 -5.76 9.97 7.99
C MET A 166 -6.48 10.86 6.96
N ALA A 167 -6.86 10.28 5.81
CA ALA A 167 -7.62 10.94 4.76
C ALA A 167 -9.09 10.47 4.71
N THR A 168 -9.52 9.67 5.68
CA THR A 168 -10.86 9.07 5.74
C THR A 168 -11.50 9.31 7.13
N PRO A 169 -11.95 10.55 7.43
CA PRO A 169 -12.45 10.91 8.76
C PRO A 169 -13.54 9.99 9.35
N PRO A 170 -14.45 9.38 8.57
CA PRO A 170 -15.44 8.44 9.12
C PRO A 170 -14.84 7.16 9.75
N ILE A 171 -13.59 6.80 9.43
CA ILE A 171 -12.92 5.60 9.95
C ILE A 171 -11.99 6.00 11.09
N GLU A 172 -12.54 6.04 12.30
CA GLU A 172 -11.79 6.38 13.51
C GLU A 172 -11.15 5.12 14.13
N LEU A 173 -9.82 4.99 14.04
CA LEU A 173 -9.10 3.83 14.57
C LEU A 173 -9.27 3.61 16.09
N ALA A 174 -9.75 4.60 16.85
CA ALA A 174 -10.09 4.42 18.27
C ALA A 174 -11.15 3.33 18.51
N LYS A 175 -11.99 3.01 17.50
CA LYS A 175 -12.97 1.91 17.55
C LYS A 175 -12.32 0.52 17.45
N TRP A 176 -11.08 0.44 16.95
CA TRP A 176 -10.30 -0.78 16.77
C TRP A 176 -8.94 -0.66 17.46
N PRO A 177 -8.89 -0.82 18.80
CA PRO A 177 -7.69 -0.53 19.58
C PRO A 177 -6.48 -1.41 19.23
N ASN A 178 -6.69 -2.67 18.83
CA ASN A 178 -5.60 -3.55 18.42
C ASN A 178 -5.06 -3.15 17.04
N VAL A 179 -5.93 -2.78 16.10
CA VAL A 179 -5.52 -2.21 14.80
C VAL A 179 -4.73 -0.92 15.01
N LYS A 180 -5.23 -0.03 15.88
CA LYS A 180 -4.56 1.23 16.21
C LYS A 180 -3.17 0.97 16.81
N ALA A 181 -3.06 0.11 17.82
CA ALA A 181 -1.79 -0.22 18.46
C ALA A 181 -0.79 -0.85 17.47
N TYR A 182 -1.27 -1.76 16.61
CA TYR A 182 -0.49 -2.35 15.53
C TYR A 182 0.05 -1.29 14.56
N HIS A 183 -0.82 -0.41 14.08
CA HIS A 183 -0.45 0.65 13.15
C HIS A 183 0.55 1.64 13.76
N ASP A 184 0.31 2.09 14.99
CA ASP A 184 1.18 3.04 15.69
C ASP A 184 2.58 2.45 15.92
N ARG A 185 2.66 1.17 16.32
CA ARG A 185 3.93 0.46 16.48
C ARG A 185 4.67 0.35 15.15
N LEU A 186 3.99 -0.09 14.08
CA LEU A 186 4.66 -0.29 12.79
C LEU A 186 5.05 1.01 12.11
N ARG A 187 4.34 2.12 12.36
CA ARG A 187 4.78 3.45 11.87
C ARG A 187 6.12 3.89 12.43
N GLN A 188 6.56 3.36 13.58
CA GLN A 188 7.88 3.62 14.14
C GLN A 188 8.98 2.73 13.53
N ARG A 189 8.62 1.70 12.77
CA ARG A 189 9.60 0.83 12.10
C ARG A 189 10.40 1.67 11.09
N PRO A 190 11.75 1.60 11.06
CA PRO A 190 12.57 2.53 10.28
C PRO A 190 12.22 2.62 8.79
N SER A 191 11.91 1.49 8.14
CA SER A 191 11.51 1.43 6.73
C SER A 191 10.19 2.18 6.47
N ILE A 192 9.19 1.97 7.33
CA ILE A 192 7.86 2.57 7.23
C ILE A 192 7.95 4.07 7.55
N ALA A 193 8.62 4.44 8.64
CA ALA A 193 8.82 5.84 9.02
C ALA A 193 9.50 6.62 7.90
N ARG A 194 10.56 6.04 7.32
CA ARG A 194 11.29 6.62 6.17
C ARG A 194 10.37 6.77 4.96
N ALA A 195 9.66 5.72 4.56
CA ALA A 195 8.77 5.75 3.40
C ALA A 195 7.66 6.81 3.56
N ILE A 196 7.02 6.88 4.73
CA ILE A 196 5.99 7.88 5.02
C ILE A 196 6.56 9.30 4.92
N ALA A 197 7.74 9.55 5.51
CA ALA A 197 8.35 10.88 5.50
C ALA A 197 8.68 11.33 4.07
N GLU A 198 9.36 10.49 3.29
CA GLU A 198 9.71 10.78 1.90
C GLU A 198 8.47 10.98 1.02
N GLU A 199 7.49 10.09 1.11
CA GLU A 199 6.26 10.21 0.30
C GLU A 199 5.38 11.38 0.72
N PHE A 200 5.41 11.79 2.00
CA PHE A 200 4.69 12.98 2.46
C PHE A 200 5.26 14.27 1.87
N GLU A 201 6.59 14.38 1.74
CA GLU A 201 7.21 15.51 1.04
C GLU A 201 6.81 15.57 -0.44
N LEU A 202 6.81 14.41 -1.11
CA LEU A 202 6.35 14.30 -2.50
C LEU A 202 4.87 14.64 -2.66
N TYR A 203 4.04 14.21 -1.72
CA TYR A 203 2.62 14.55 -1.69
C TYR A 203 2.40 16.06 -1.55
N LYS A 204 3.13 16.75 -0.66
CA LYS A 204 3.05 18.21 -0.54
C LYS A 204 3.42 18.91 -1.85
N ALA A 205 4.49 18.44 -2.52
CA ALA A 205 4.87 18.96 -3.83
C ALA A 205 3.78 18.72 -4.88
N GLU A 206 3.15 17.55 -4.87
CA GLU A 206 2.01 17.22 -5.74
C GLU A 206 0.83 18.17 -5.51
N GLN A 207 0.46 18.44 -4.25
CA GLN A 207 -0.63 19.37 -3.92
C GLN A 207 -0.31 20.80 -4.34
N ALA A 208 0.94 21.25 -4.18
CA ALA A 208 1.38 22.56 -4.64
C ALA A 208 1.25 22.70 -6.17
N ARG A 209 1.67 21.68 -6.94
CA ARG A 209 1.49 21.63 -8.40
C ARG A 209 0.01 21.70 -8.80
N LYS A 210 -0.85 20.93 -8.11
CA LYS A 210 -2.31 20.94 -8.36
C LYS A 210 -2.92 22.32 -8.11
N LYS A 211 -2.51 23.00 -7.03
CA LYS A 211 -2.98 24.35 -6.71
C LYS A 211 -2.51 25.40 -7.72
N ALA A 212 -1.30 25.27 -8.25
CA ALA A 212 -0.77 26.20 -9.25
C ALA A 212 -1.41 26.05 -10.64
N ALA A 213 -2.00 24.88 -10.92
CA ALA A 213 -2.66 24.57 -12.19
C ALA A 213 -4.19 24.81 -12.18
N ALA A 214 -4.76 25.18 -11.03
CA ALA A 214 -6.18 25.45 -10.82
C ALA A 214 -6.44 26.97 -10.80
#